data_AF-A0A4V6J1E0-F1
#
_entry.id   AF-A0A4V6J1E0-F1
#
_cell.length_a   1.000
_cell.length_b   1.000
_cell.length_c   1.000
_cell.angle_alpha   90.00
_cell.angle_beta   90.00
_cell.angle_gamma   90.00
#
_symmetry.space_group_name_H-M   'P 1'
#
loop_
_entity.id
_entity.type
_entity.pdbx_description
1 polymer ?
#
loop_
_entity_poly.entity_id
_entity_poly.type
_entity_poly.pdbx_seq_one_letter_code
_entity_poly.pdbx_strand_id
1 'polypeptide(L)' 'MLGYWQRPDATAEIIKDGWLHTGDIAVMDDDGFLRIVDRKKDMILVSGFNVYPTKLKTW' A
#
# COMPACT_ATOMS: atom_id res chain seq x y z
N MET A 1 -0.17 -10.44 11.82
CA MET A 1 -0.20 -9.08 12.40
C MET A 1 -1.45 -8.97 13.26
N LEU A 2 -1.35 -8.45 14.49
CA LEU A 2 -2.51 -8.31 15.41
C LEU A 2 -3.42 -7.11 15.08
N GLY A 3 -3.03 -6.29 14.12
CA GLY A 3 -3.72 -5.05 13.75
C GLY A 3 -3.02 -3.80 14.25
N TYR A 4 -3.72 -2.68 14.15
CA TYR A 4 -3.30 -1.39 14.67
C TYR A 4 -3.64 -1.25 16.16
N TRP A 5 -2.70 -0.71 16.94
CA TRP A 5 -2.89 -0.47 18.36
C TRP A 5 -4.03 0.51 18.63
N GLN A 6 -4.99 0.12 19.48
CA GLN A 6 -6.19 0.91 19.84
C GLN A 6 -7.01 1.41 18.65
N ARG A 7 -6.94 0.71 17.51
CA ARG A 7 -7.69 1.03 16.29
C ARG A 7 -8.32 -0.25 15.71
N PRO A 8 -9.30 -0.84 16.41
CA PRO A 8 -9.93 -2.09 15.99
C PRO A 8 -10.71 -1.94 14.68
N ASP A 9 -11.36 -0.79 14.47
CA ASP A 9 -12.10 -0.45 13.25
C ASP A 9 -11.17 -0.40 12.03
N ALA A 10 -10.08 0.37 12.10
CA ALA A 10 -9.08 0.39 11.04
C ALA A 10 -8.44 -0.98 10.79
N THR A 11 -8.27 -1.79 11.84
CA THR A 11 -7.76 -3.17 11.73
C THR A 11 -8.71 -4.07 10.95
N ALA A 12 -10.01 -4.01 11.25
CA ALA A 12 -11.03 -4.78 10.55
C ALA A 12 -11.18 -4.34 9.08
N GLU A 13 -10.89 -3.07 8.78
CA GLU A 13 -10.88 -2.57 7.41
C GLU A 13 -9.71 -3.10 6.57
N ILE A 14 -8.53 -3.26 7.17
CA ILE A 14 -7.31 -3.70 6.45
C ILE A 14 -7.09 -5.21 6.48
N ILE A 15 -7.56 -5.91 7.51
CA ILE A 15 -7.46 -7.36 7.63
C ILE A 15 -8.81 -7.95 7.26
N LYS A 16 -8.91 -8.56 6.08
CA LYS A 16 -10.14 -9.21 5.60
C LYS A 16 -9.84 -10.65 5.22
N ASP A 17 -10.70 -11.57 5.64
CA ASP A 17 -10.57 -13.00 5.36
C ASP A 17 -9.19 -13.58 5.76
N GLY A 18 -8.58 -13.03 6.81
CA GLY A 18 -7.24 -13.41 7.28
C GLY A 18 -6.07 -12.79 6.50
N TRP A 19 -6.35 -12.02 5.44
CA TRP A 19 -5.35 -11.37 4.60
C TRP A 19 -5.17 -9.89 4.94
N LEU A 20 -3.92 -9.44 4.94
CA LEU A 20 -3.57 -8.04 5.08
C LEU A 20 -3.64 -7.33 3.72
N HIS A 21 -4.57 -6.41 3.57
CA HIS A 21 -4.63 -5.51 2.42
C HIS A 21 -3.70 -4.33 2.63
N THR A 22 -2.46 -4.42 2.12
CA THR A 22 -1.41 -3.39 2.26
C THR A 22 -1.75 -2.08 1.54
N GLY A 23 -2.62 -2.15 0.53
CA GLY A 23 -2.87 -1.03 -0.38
C GLY A 23 -1.80 -0.87 -1.47
N ASP A 24 -0.92 -1.85 -1.62
CA ASP A 24 0.13 -1.85 -2.65
C ASP A 24 -0.34 -2.61 -3.87
N ILE A 25 -0.01 -2.09 -5.05
CA ILE A 25 -0.22 -2.80 -6.30
C ILE A 25 1.13 -3.33 -6.74
N ALA A 26 1.23 -4.65 -6.84
CA ALA A 26 2.41 -5.34 -7.34
C ALA A 26 2.07 -6.17 -8.58
N VAL A 27 3.04 -6.31 -9.46
CA VAL A 27 3.01 -7.25 -10.59
C VAL A 27 4.04 -8.34 -10.35
N MET A 28 3.67 -9.58 -10.66
CA MET A 28 4.57 -10.73 -10.63
C MET A 28 5.11 -10.96 -12.05
N ASP A 29 6.40 -11.21 -12.17
CA ASP A 29 6.99 -11.67 -13.44
C ASP A 29 6.98 -13.19 -13.56
N ASP A 30 7.42 -13.69 -14.72
CA ASP A 30 7.42 -15.13 -15.04
C ASP A 30 8.38 -15.94 -14.17
N ASP A 31 9.38 -15.28 -13.56
CA ASP A 31 10.34 -15.88 -12.63
C ASP A 31 9.83 -15.86 -11.17
N GLY A 32 8.64 -15.31 -10.93
CA GLY A 32 7.97 -15.26 -9.63
C GLY A 32 8.39 -14.08 -8.75
N PHE A 33 9.14 -13.10 -9.27
CA PHE A 33 9.49 -11.90 -8.54
C PHE A 33 8.35 -10.89 -8.56
N LEU A 34 8.15 -10.23 -7.43
CA LEU A 34 7.14 -9.19 -7.28
C LEU A 34 7.78 -7.80 -7.39
N ARG A 35 7.17 -6.94 -8.20
CA ARG A 35 7.53 -5.52 -8.30
C ARG A 35 6.36 -4.64 -7.90
N ILE A 36 6.55 -3.82 -6.87
CA ILE A 36 5.57 -2.80 -6.47
C ILE A 36 5.57 -1.72 -7.54
N VAL A 37 4.42 -1.49 -8.17
CA VAL A 37 4.27 -0.55 -9.28
C VAL A 37 3.37 0.64 -8.93
N ASP A 38 2.57 0.53 -7.87
CA ASP A 38 1.64 1.58 -7.49
C ASP A 38 1.16 1.45 -6.03
N ARG A 39 0.45 2.47 -5.53
CA ARG A 39 -0.26 2.47 -4.25
C ARG A 39 -1.74 2.78 -4.51
N LYS A 40 -2.64 1.88 -4.10
CA LYS A 40 -4.10 2.05 -4.22
C LYS A 40 -4.64 3.30 -3.49
N LYS A 41 -3.89 3.80 -2.50
CA LYS A 41 -4.17 5.05 -1.77
C LYS A 41 -2.95 5.96 -1.91
N ASP A 42 -2.82 6.69 -3.00
CA ASP A 42 -1.70 7.61 -3.20
C ASP A 42 -1.77 8.79 -2.21
N MET A 43 -1.16 8.61 -1.04
CA MET A 43 -0.79 9.68 -0.12
C MET A 43 0.60 9.36 0.44
N ILE A 44 1.65 10.02 -0.08
CA ILE A 44 2.97 9.99 0.54
C ILE A 44 3.03 11.14 1.55
N LEU A 45 3.27 10.82 2.83
CA LEU A 45 3.50 11.78 3.90
C LEU A 45 5.00 12.13 3.93
N VAL A 46 5.38 13.28 3.36
CA VAL A 46 6.73 13.84 3.49
C VAL A 46 6.65 15.07 4.38
N SER A 47 7.28 15.03 5.55
CA SER A 47 7.40 16.18 6.47
C SER A 47 6.07 16.87 6.85
N GLY A 48 4.97 16.11 6.95
CA GLY A 48 3.65 16.66 7.29
C GLY A 48 2.82 17.19 6.11
N PHE A 49 3.30 17.04 4.87
CA PHE A 49 2.58 17.44 3.67
C PHE A 49 2.15 16.23 2.84
N ASN A 50 0.93 16.30 2.30
CA ASN A 50 0.39 15.28 1.40
C ASN A 50 1.00 15.49 0.01
N VAL A 51 1.86 14.55 -0.40
CA VAL A 51 2.46 14.54 -1.74
C VAL A 51 1.82 13.42 -2.56
N TYR A 52 1.32 13.77 -3.74
CA TYR A 52 0.71 12.86 -4.71
C TYR A 52 1.71 12.62 -5.85
N PRO A 53 2.35 11.44 -5.95
CA PRO A 53 3.30 11.18 -7.03
C PRO A 53 2.56 10.77 -8.31
N THR A 54 2.20 11.73 -9.15
CA THR A 54 1.80 11.40 -10.52
C THR A 54 3.05 11.02 -11.32
N LYS A 55 3.09 9.79 -11.86
CA LYS A 55 4.08 9.23 -12.82
C LYS A 55 5.26 10.15 -13.17
N LEU A 56 6.42 9.93 -12.54
CA LEU A 56 7.69 10.39 -13.10
C LEU A 56 8.01 9.55 -14.34
N LYS A 57 7.70 10.08 -15.52
CA LYS A 57 8.16 9.54 -16.80
C LYS A 57 9.61 10.00 -16.97
N THR A 58 10.57 9.12 -16.72
CA THR A 58 11.97 9.30 -17.13
C THR A 58 12.17 8.62 -18.47
N TRP A 59 12.74 9.35 -19.42
CA TRP A 59 13.22 8.85 -20.72
C TRP A 59 14.49 8.02 -20.53
#